data_AF-A0A2A4QNR0-F1
#
_entry.id   AF-A0A2A4QNR0-F1
#
_cell.length_a   1.000
_cell.length_b   1.000
_cell.length_c   1.000
_cell.angle_alpha   90.00
_cell.angle_beta   90.00
_cell.angle_gamma   90.00
#
_symmetry.space_group_name_H-M   'P 1'
#
loop_
_entity.id
_entity.type
_entity.pdbx_description
1 polymer ?
#
loop_
_entity_poly.entity_id
_entity_poly.type
_entity_poly.pdbx_seq_one_letter_code
_entity_poly.pdbx_strand_id
1 'polypeptide(L)' 'MPVIKVRDNEPFDVALRRFKRSCEKAGILSEVRRRESY' A
#
# COMPACT_ATOMS: atom_id res chain seq x y z
N MET A 1 -6.45 -5.63 -2.24
CA MET A 1 -5.15 -5.22 -1.66
C MET A 1 -4.14 -5.03 -2.77
N PRO A 2 -3.39 -3.91 -2.81
CA PRO A 2 -2.39 -3.67 -3.84
C PRO A 2 -1.20 -4.61 -3.63
N VAL A 3 -0.90 -5.44 -4.62
CA VAL A 3 0.29 -6.31 -4.63
C VAL A 3 1.36 -5.63 -5.47
N ILE A 4 2.46 -5.21 -4.84
CA ILE A 4 3.60 -4.61 -5.55
C ILE A 4 4.73 -5.62 -5.54
N LYS A 5 5.07 -6.13 -6.72
CA LYS A 5 6.27 -6.95 -6.90
C LYS A 5 7.48 -6.01 -6.90
N VAL A 6 8.27 -6.07 -5.83
CA VAL A 6 9.58 -5.44 -5.76
C VAL A 6 10.49 -6.21 -6.71
N ARG A 7 11.12 -5.52 -7.66
CA ARG A 7 12.16 -6.09 -8.51
C ARG A 7 13.51 -5.78 -7.86
N ASP A 8 14.41 -6.75 -7.77
CA ASP A 8 15.76 -6.63 -7.16
C ASP A 8 16.64 -5.47 -7.69
N ASN A 9 16.27 -4.87 -8.83
CA ASN A 9 16.99 -3.73 -9.43
C ASN A 9 16.47 -2.34 -9.00
N GLU A 10 15.43 -2.24 -8.16
CA GLU A 10 15.00 -0.94 -7.60
C GLU A 10 15.40 -0.82 -6.12
N PRO A 11 15.81 0.38 -5.66
CA PRO A 11 16.04 0.62 -4.23
C PRO A 11 14.74 0.38 -3.46
N PHE A 12 14.84 -0.40 -2.38
CA PHE A 12 13.71 -0.78 -1.51
C PHE A 12 12.86 0.42 -1.07
N ASP A 13 13.49 1.57 -0.85
CA ASP A 13 12.84 2.83 -0.49
C ASP A 13 11.81 3.31 -1.54
N VAL A 14 12.14 3.13 -2.83
CA VAL A 14 11.25 3.49 -3.95
C VAL A 14 10.05 2.54 -4.03
N ALA A 15 10.28 1.25 -3.78
CA ALA A 15 9.23 0.24 -3.72
C ALA A 15 8.26 0.51 -2.56
N LEU A 16 8.79 0.83 -1.37
CA LEU A 16 8.00 1.23 -0.20
C LEU A 16 7.15 2.48 -0.49
N ARG A 17 7.74 3.47 -1.16
CA ARG A 17 7.04 4.70 -1.52
C ARG A 17 5.89 4.46 -2.50
N ARG A 18 6.07 3.56 -3.48
CA ARG A 18 4.98 3.12 -4.38
C ARG A 18 3.92 2.32 -3.63
N PHE A 19 4.31 1.48 -2.67
CA PHE A 19 3.40 0.70 -1.83
C PHE A 19 2.50 1.59 -1.01
N LYS A 20 3.08 2.53 -0.28
CA LYS A 20 2.33 3.49 0.52
C LYS A 20 1.31 4.26 -0.34
N ARG A 21 1.74 4.77 -1.50
CA ARG A 21 0.87 5.50 -2.44
C ARG A 21 -0.26 4.64 -2.99
N SER A 22 0.00 3.36 -3.27
CA SER A 22 -1.00 2.42 -3.79
C SER A 22 -2.04 2.05 -2.72
N CYS A 23 -1.60 1.84 -1.47
CA CYS A 23 -2.47 1.61 -0.32
C CYS A 23 -3.35 2.84 0.01
N GLU A 24 -2.78 4.05 -0.07
CA GLU A 24 -3.53 5.30 0.12
C GLU A 24 -4.56 5.51 -1.00
N LYS A 25 -4.18 5.30 -2.27
CA LYS A 25 -5.10 5.45 -3.41
C LYS A 25 -6.25 4.44 -3.37
N ALA A 26 -5.99 3.22 -2.91
CA ALA A 26 -7.02 2.19 -2.79
C ALA A 26 -7.97 2.42 -1.59
N GLY A 27 -7.75 3.46 -0.78
CA GLY A 27 -8.61 3.76 0.38
C GLY A 27 -8.55 2.68 1.46
N ILE A 28 -7.49 1.86 1.49
CA ILE A 28 -7.38 0.70 2.40
C ILE A 28 -7.44 1.15 3.87
N LEU A 29 -6.81 2.29 4.20
CA LEU A 29 -6.85 2.86 5.54
C LEU A 29 -8.29 3.24 5.95
N SER A 30 -9.08 3.79 5.01
CA SER A 30 -10.49 4.12 5.27
C SER A 30 -11.37 2.88 5.38
N GLU A 31 -11.10 1.85 4.57
CA GLU A 31 -11.75 0.53 4.63
C GLU A 31 -11.52 -0.17 5.98
N VAL A 32 -10.26 -0.25 6.44
CA VAL A 32 -9.90 -0.88 7.72
C VAL A 32 -10.58 -0.14 8.87
N ARG A 33 -10.47 1.19 8.90
CA ARG A 33 -11.03 2.01 9.98
C ARG A 33 -12.56 1.97 10.04
N ARG A 34 -13.23 1.74 8.89
CA ARG A 34 -14.69 1.57 8.81
C ARG A 34 -15.14 0.16 9.21
N ARG A 35 -14.31 -0.85 8.97
CA ARG A 35 -14.53 -2.25 9.39
C ARG A 35 -14.18 -2.52 10.85
N GLU A 36 -13.25 -1.76 11.44
CA GLU A 36 -12.94 -1.81 12.87
C GLU A 36 -14.07 -1.26 13.76
N SER A 37 -15.05 -0.55 13.19
CA SER A 37 -16.17 0.05 13.92
C SER A 37 -17.41 -0.86 13.99
N TYR A 38 -17.26 -2.19 13.86
CA TYR A 38 -18.33 -3.18 14.05
C TYR A 38 -18.08 -4.01 15.30
#